data_AF-A0A2M8HH45-F1
#
_entry.id   AF-A0A2M8HH45-F1
#
_cell.length_a   1.000
_cell.length_b   1.000
_cell.length_c   1.000
_cell.angle_alpha   90.00
_cell.angle_beta   90.00
_cell.angle_gamma   90.00
#
_symmetry.space_group_name_H-M   'P 1'
#
loop_
_entity.id
_entity.type
_entity.pdbx_description
1 polymer ?
#
loop_
_entity_poly.entity_id
_entity_poly.type
_entity_poly.pdbx_seq_one_letter_code
_entity_poly.pdbx_strand_id
1 'polypeptide(L)'
;MMKKIFLIFLSFISIAVSLYLYIGYSTNFYGLQVSNKIEEFSLVDQDGNEFSENNFKNKHSLVFFGYTKCYTVCPVSMRKLEALSKSINSPNLQIIYISIDPSRD
;
A
#
# COMPACT_ATOMS: atom_id res chain seq x y z
N MET A 1 14.03 44.15 37.98
CA MET A 1 14.81 43.43 36.94
C MET A 1 14.45 41.95 36.86
N MET A 2 14.42 41.22 37.98
CA MET A 2 14.14 39.77 38.02
C MET A 2 12.76 39.34 37.47
N LYS A 3 11.70 40.14 37.64
CA LYS A 3 10.36 39.82 37.11
C LYS A 3 10.29 39.76 35.57
N LYS A 4 11.08 40.61 34.87
CA LYS A 4 11.15 40.60 33.40
C LYS A 4 11.89 39.36 32.88
N ILE A 5 12.95 38.96 33.57
CA ILE A 5 13.70 37.73 33.27
C ILE A 5 12.81 36.51 33.47
N PHE A 6 12.06 36.46 34.57
CA PHE A 6 11.11 35.38 34.85
C PHE A 6 10.02 35.25 33.79
N LEU A 7 9.45 36.37 33.32
CA LEU A 7 8.45 36.38 32.24
C LEU A 7 9.01 35.90 30.90
N ILE A 8 10.26 36.22 30.59
CA ILE A 8 10.93 35.74 29.37
C ILE A 8 11.08 34.22 29.43
N PHE A 9 11.57 33.67 30.56
CA PHE A 9 11.68 32.22 30.74
C PHE A 9 10.34 31.50 30.61
N LEU A 10 9.27 32.05 31.19
CA LEU A 10 7.92 31.48 31.10
C LEU A 10 7.40 31.44 29.65
N SER A 11 7.69 32.48 28.86
CA SER A 11 7.34 32.55 27.44
C SER A 11 8.08 31.48 26.62
N PHE A 12 9.39 31.33 26.84
CA PHE A 12 10.19 30.30 26.17
C PHE A 12 9.72 28.88 26.50
N ILE A 13 9.35 28.62 27.76
CA ILE A 13 8.79 27.33 28.18
C ILE A 13 7.46 27.06 27.48
N SER A 14 6.57 28.05 27.41
CA SER A 14 5.27 27.93 26.73
C SER A 14 5.43 27.62 25.24
N ILE A 15 6.36 28.31 24.57
CA ILE A 15 6.66 28.10 23.15
C ILE A 15 7.24 26.70 22.94
N ALA A 16 8.17 26.24 23.78
CA ALA A 16 8.76 24.91 23.69
C ALA A 16 7.72 23.80 23.88
N VAL A 17 6.83 23.94 24.87
CA VAL A 17 5.74 22.97 25.11
C VAL A 17 4.77 22.94 23.92
N SER A 18 4.39 24.12 23.41
CA SER A 18 3.49 24.22 22.25
C SER A 18 4.11 23.59 20.99
N LEU A 19 5.41 23.80 20.76
CA LEU A 19 6.14 23.21 19.64
C LEU A 19 6.25 21.68 19.78
N TYR A 20 6.53 21.19 20.99
CA TYR A 20 6.60 19.76 21.28
C TYR A 20 5.26 19.06 21.01
N LEU A 21 4.15 19.65 21.48
CA LEU A 21 2.80 19.14 21.23
C LEU A 21 2.42 19.20 19.74
N TYR A 22 2.81 20.27 19.04
CA TYR A 22 2.55 20.42 17.60
C TYR A 22 3.27 19.34 16.77
N ILE A 23 4.53 19.05 17.09
CA ILE A 23 5.30 17.99 16.41
C ILE A 23 4.69 16.61 16.70
N GLY A 24 4.30 16.33 17.94
CA GLY A 24 3.69 15.05 18.32
C GLY A 24 2.30 14.81 17.71
N TYR A 25 1.55 15.87 17.39
CA TYR A 25 0.24 15.76 16.75
C TYR A 25 0.32 15.34 15.27
N SER A 26 1.41 15.71 14.58
CA SER A 26 1.53 15.55 13.12
C SER A 26 2.04 14.17 12.65
N THR A 27 2.38 13.24 13.54
CA THR A 27 3.02 11.95 13.16
C THR A 27 2.09 10.75 13.15
N ASN A 28 0.78 10.93 13.30
CA ASN A 28 -0.16 9.82 13.19
C ASN A 28 -0.31 9.40 11.71
N PHE A 29 0.49 8.43 11.30
CA PHE A 29 0.30 7.74 10.02
C PHE A 29 -0.96 6.87 10.12
N TYR A 30 -2.00 7.24 9.36
CA TYR A 30 -3.27 6.49 9.30
C TYR A 30 -3.26 5.36 8.26
N GLY A 31 -2.09 5.01 7.72
CA GLY A 31 -1.97 3.91 6.75
C GLY A 31 -1.79 2.55 7.43
N LEU A 32 -2.10 1.50 6.69
CA LEU A 32 -1.78 0.13 7.11
C LEU A 32 -0.25 -0.06 7.08
N GLN A 33 0.36 -0.47 8.19
CA GLN A 33 1.73 -1.00 8.14
C GLN A 33 1.67 -2.39 7.52
N VAL A 34 2.02 -2.48 6.24
CA VAL A 34 2.07 -3.76 5.52
C VAL A 34 3.43 -4.40 5.77
N SER A 35 3.43 -5.67 6.19
CA SER A 35 4.64 -6.48 6.34
C SER A 35 5.36 -6.64 4.99
N ASN A 36 6.69 -6.72 5.01
CA ASN A 36 7.47 -7.05 3.82
C ASN A 36 7.39 -8.53 3.44
N LYS A 37 6.70 -9.35 4.23
CA LYS A 37 6.49 -10.78 3.99
C LYS A 37 5.06 -11.02 3.49
N ILE A 38 4.93 -11.81 2.42
CA ILE A 38 3.65 -12.38 1.98
C ILE A 38 3.33 -13.54 2.90
N GLU A 39 2.17 -13.51 3.54
CA GLU A 39 1.67 -14.61 4.36
C GLU A 39 1.37 -15.84 3.51
N GLU A 40 1.43 -17.02 4.13
CA GLU A 40 1.14 -18.28 3.44
C GLU A 40 -0.34 -18.37 3.04
N PHE A 41 -0.60 -18.81 1.81
CA PHE A 41 -1.96 -19.00 1.31
C PHE A 41 -2.00 -20.10 0.25
N SER A 42 -3.20 -20.62 -0.01
CA SER A 42 -3.44 -21.59 -1.08
C SER A 42 -4.68 -21.17 -1.87
N LEU A 43 -4.50 -20.98 -3.16
CA LEU A 43 -5.51 -20.63 -4.15
C LEU A 43 -5.44 -21.62 -5.32
N VAL A 44 -6.44 -21.56 -6.19
CA VAL A 44 -6.47 -22.33 -7.44
C VAL A 44 -6.57 -21.35 -8.60
N ASP A 45 -5.75 -21.56 -9.64
CA ASP A 45 -5.79 -20.75 -10.86
C ASP A 45 -6.91 -21.19 -11.82
N GLN A 46 -7.05 -20.47 -12.94
CA GLN A 46 -8.07 -20.76 -13.96
C GLN A 46 -7.91 -22.12 -14.66
N ASP A 47 -6.73 -22.72 -14.57
CA ASP A 47 -6.38 -24.00 -15.19
C ASP A 47 -6.47 -25.17 -14.19
N GLY A 48 -6.84 -24.90 -12.94
CA GLY A 48 -6.98 -25.88 -11.87
C GLY A 48 -5.69 -26.19 -11.11
N ASN A 49 -4.61 -25.43 -11.33
CA ASN A 49 -3.36 -25.62 -10.62
C ASN A 49 -3.35 -24.89 -9.28
N GLU A 50 -2.57 -25.42 -8.34
CA GLU A 50 -2.32 -24.75 -7.06
C GLU A 50 -1.48 -23.47 -7.25
N PHE A 51 -1.88 -22.40 -6.57
CA PHE A 51 -1.19 -21.11 -6.55
C PHE A 51 -1.01 -20.65 -5.10
N SER A 52 0.24 -20.39 -4.69
CA SER A 52 0.62 -20.04 -3.32
C SER A 52 1.64 -18.90 -3.27
N GLU A 53 2.08 -18.50 -2.07
CA GLU A 53 3.13 -17.48 -1.87
C GLU A 53 4.44 -17.88 -2.56
N ASN A 54 4.67 -19.18 -2.80
CA ASN A 54 5.84 -19.67 -3.51
C ASN A 54 5.90 -19.18 -4.97
N ASN A 55 4.76 -18.96 -5.62
CA ASN A 55 4.68 -18.45 -6.98
C ASN A 55 5.17 -16.99 -7.11
N PHE A 56 5.36 -16.28 -5.99
CA PHE A 56 5.90 -14.92 -5.96
C PHE A 56 7.44 -14.87 -5.89
N LYS A 57 8.11 -15.99 -5.59
CA LYS A 57 9.57 -16.01 -5.39
C LYS A 57 10.32 -15.65 -6.68
N ASN A 58 11.29 -14.73 -6.57
CA ASN A 58 12.13 -14.25 -7.67
C ASN A 58 11.37 -13.57 -8.83
N LYS A 59 10.16 -13.06 -8.57
CA LYS A 59 9.32 -12.40 -9.56
C LYS A 59 8.93 -10.99 -9.11
N HIS A 60 8.92 -10.05 -10.04
CA HIS A 60 8.31 -8.74 -9.84
C HIS A 60 6.82 -8.88 -10.13
N SER A 61 6.00 -8.84 -9.08
CA SER A 61 4.59 -9.21 -9.19
C SER A 61 3.70 -7.98 -9.08
N LEU A 62 2.91 -7.71 -10.13
CA LEU A 62 1.84 -6.72 -10.12
C LEU A 62 0.53 -7.45 -9.86
N VAL A 63 -0.01 -7.30 -8.65
CA VAL A 63 -1.26 -7.96 -8.24
C VAL A 63 -2.42 -6.99 -8.38
N PHE A 64 -3.49 -7.43 -9.03
CA PHE A 64 -4.74 -6.69 -9.14
C PHE A 64 -5.91 -7.55 -8.66
N PHE A 65 -6.64 -7.05 -7.66
CA PHE A 65 -7.87 -7.66 -7.18
C PHE A 65 -9.06 -7.02 -7.90
N GLY A 66 -9.96 -7.81 -8.48
CA GLY A 66 -11.07 -7.26 -9.24
C GLY A 66 -12.21 -8.22 -9.51
N TYR A 67 -13.18 -7.73 -10.29
CA TYR A 67 -14.23 -8.54 -10.91
C TYR A 67 -14.06 -8.54 -12.43
N THR A 68 -14.27 -9.66 -13.11
CA THR A 68 -14.13 -9.73 -14.58
C THR A 68 -15.24 -8.94 -15.27
N LYS A 69 -16.40 -8.83 -14.61
CA LYS A 69 -17.59 -8.09 -15.07
C LYS A 69 -17.86 -6.84 -14.22
N CYS A 70 -17.00 -5.82 -14.31
CA CYS A 70 -17.24 -4.52 -13.67
C CYS A 70 -17.50 -3.42 -14.72
N TYR A 71 -18.60 -2.69 -14.56
CA TYR A 71 -19.05 -1.67 -15.51
C TYR A 71 -18.27 -0.34 -15.45
N THR A 72 -17.40 -0.14 -14.47
CA THR A 72 -16.78 1.17 -14.23
C THR A 72 -15.24 1.11 -14.21
N VAL A 73 -14.64 0.72 -13.09
CA VAL A 73 -13.21 0.95 -12.82
C VAL A 73 -12.28 -0.13 -13.38
N CYS A 74 -12.73 -1.40 -13.46
CA CYS A 74 -11.88 -2.49 -13.92
C CYS A 74 -11.43 -2.34 -15.39
N PRO A 75 -12.27 -1.91 -16.36
CA PRO A 75 -11.84 -1.75 -17.75
C PRO A 75 -10.68 -0.78 -17.91
N VAL A 76 -10.63 0.29 -17.11
CA VAL A 76 -9.54 1.26 -17.16
C VAL A 76 -8.27 0.67 -16.56
N SER A 77 -8.37 -0.02 -15.42
CA SER A 77 -7.23 -0.67 -14.78
C SER A 77 -6.61 -1.78 -15.64
N MET A 78 -7.44 -2.61 -16.28
CA MET A 78 -6.97 -3.69 -17.15
C MET A 78 -6.24 -3.17 -18.38
N ARG A 79 -6.72 -2.09 -19.02
CA ARG A 79 -6.01 -1.45 -20.14
C ARG A 79 -4.64 -0.91 -19.70
N LYS A 80 -4.52 -0.38 -18.48
CA LYS A 80 -3.22 0.06 -17.95
C LYS A 80 -2.26 -1.11 -17.72
N LEU A 81 -2.76 -2.23 -17.19
CA LEU A 81 -1.96 -3.44 -17.02
C LEU A 81 -1.48 -4.00 -18.36
N GLU A 82 -2.33 -4.01 -19.39
CA GLU A 82 -1.94 -4.40 -20.75
C GLU A 82 -0.88 -3.46 -21.35
N ALA A 83 -1.01 -2.15 -21.14
CA ALA A 83 0.01 -1.20 -21.58
C ALA A 83 1.35 -1.42 -20.86
N LEU A 84 1.32 -1.68 -19.56
CA LEU A 84 2.50 -1.98 -18.74
C LEU A 84 3.18 -3.28 -19.17
N SER A 85 2.41 -4.33 -19.47
CA SER A 85 2.96 -5.61 -19.92
C SER A 85 3.71 -5.48 -21.25
N LYS A 86 3.29 -4.54 -22.11
CA LYS A 86 3.95 -4.24 -23.38
C LYS A 86 5.16 -3.33 -23.22
N SER A 87 5.17 -2.43 -22.23
CA SER A 87 6.26 -1.47 -22.04
C SER A 87 7.42 -2.00 -21.22
N ILE A 88 7.18 -2.94 -20.29
CA ILE A 88 8.20 -3.50 -19.42
C ILE A 88 8.68 -4.83 -20.00
N ASN A 89 9.85 -4.81 -20.65
CA ASN A 89 10.52 -6.03 -21.10
C ASN A 89 11.39 -6.61 -19.98
N SER A 90 10.77 -7.32 -19.04
CA SER A 90 11.46 -8.04 -17.98
C SER A 90 10.98 -9.49 -17.91
N PRO A 91 11.86 -10.50 -18.01
CA PRO A 91 11.47 -11.91 -17.92
C PRO A 91 10.97 -12.30 -16.52
N ASN A 92 11.18 -11.44 -15.52
CA ASN A 92 10.77 -11.66 -14.14
C ASN A 92 9.49 -10.89 -13.77
N LEU A 93 8.94 -10.07 -14.66
CA LEU A 93 7.65 -9.42 -14.43
C LEU A 93 6.52 -10.45 -14.58
N GLN A 94 5.62 -10.47 -13.60
CA GLN A 94 4.33 -11.17 -13.70
C GLN A 94 3.19 -10.23 -13.32
N ILE A 95 2.07 -10.35 -14.03
CA ILE A 95 0.82 -9.65 -13.70
C ILE A 95 -0.15 -10.72 -13.23
N ILE A 96 -0.63 -10.60 -12.00
CA ILE A 96 -1.54 -11.54 -11.36
C ILE A 96 -2.87 -10.84 -11.17
N TYR A 97 -3.92 -11.43 -11.73
CA TYR A 97 -5.30 -10.99 -11.51
C TYR A 97 -5.96 -11.95 -10.52
N ILE A 98 -6.46 -11.43 -9.40
CA ILE A 98 -7.18 -12.22 -8.40
C ILE A 98 -8.65 -11.79 -8.45
N SER A 99 -9.53 -12.70 -8.88
CA SER A 99 -10.97 -12.46 -8.83
C SER A 99 -11.44 -12.39 -7.38
N ILE A 100 -12.25 -11.38 -7.07
CA ILE A 100 -12.96 -11.25 -5.79
C ILE A 100 -14.19 -12.17 -5.77
N ASP A 101 -14.69 -12.58 -6.94
CA ASP A 101 -15.81 -13.50 -7.07
C ASP A 101 -15.61 -14.57 -8.16
N PRO A 102 -14.81 -15.60 -7.88
CA PRO A 102 -14.50 -16.65 -8.83
C PRO A 102 -15.71 -17.49 -9.27
N SER A 103 -16.83 -17.44 -8.55
CA SER A 103 -18.03 -18.20 -8.89
C SER A 103 -18.83 -17.59 -10.04
N ARG A 104 -18.67 -16.29 -10.28
CA ARG A 104 -19.42 -15.52 -11.29
C ARG A 104 -18.56 -15.04 -12.46
N ASP A 105 -17.25 -14.95 -12.23
CA ASP A 105 -16.27 -14.33 -13.12
C ASP A 105 -15.74 -15.24 -14.22
#